data_AF-A0AAN4ZDI9-F1
#
_entry.id   AF-A0AAN4ZDI9-F1
#
_cell.length_a   1.000
_cell.length_b   1.000
_cell.length_c   1.000
_cell.angle_alpha   90.00
_cell.angle_beta   90.00
_cell.angle_gamma   90.00
#
_symmetry.space_group_name_H-M   'P 1'
#
loop_
_entity.id
_entity.type
_entity.pdbx_description
1 polymer ?
#
loop_
_entity_poly.entity_id
_entity_poly.type
_entity_poly.pdbx_seq_one_letter_code
_entity_poly.pdbx_strand_id
1 'polypeptide(L)'
;RSPYKTREMQISHQSAVFLLIYPTPTTVTMLIALALVPLALACGPGTGTLTMTPTMKFTYSPPRGWTYNTVANAKGGQQLSKEAAQKRINSDIQEAVNKAVASFGYSTSGVIVKPDTITPDPAALVDTSADCDKPPVVEPYTVYVANDQAVTDACVVPIANKATPFYHEDKTILITSPIALYTSNWESIAQMVWASLSADAGVRFKGPI
;
A
#
# COMPACT_ATOMS: atom_id res chain seq x y z
N ARG A 1 -9.70 12.47 -42.76
CA ARG A 1 -9.87 11.07 -43.23
C ARG A 1 -9.02 10.19 -42.32
N SER A 2 -9.66 9.55 -41.35
CA SER A 2 -9.08 8.60 -40.40
C SER A 2 -9.77 7.25 -40.62
N PRO A 3 -9.06 6.12 -40.48
CA PRO A 3 -9.71 4.86 -40.18
C PRO A 3 -9.21 4.29 -38.84
N TYR A 4 -10.05 4.41 -37.81
CA TYR A 4 -9.93 3.60 -36.60
C TYR A 4 -10.47 2.19 -36.88
N LYS A 5 -9.62 1.19 -36.67
CA LYS A 5 -9.94 -0.24 -36.80
C LYS A 5 -10.31 -0.79 -35.42
N THR A 6 -11.59 -0.95 -35.19
CA THR A 6 -12.17 -1.60 -34.00
C THR A 6 -11.78 -3.09 -33.99
N ARG A 7 -11.07 -3.56 -32.95
CA ARG A 7 -10.87 -5.00 -32.70
C ARG A 7 -11.90 -5.46 -31.68
N GLU A 8 -12.76 -6.36 -32.11
CA GLU A 8 -13.65 -7.14 -31.25
C GLU A 8 -12.84 -8.13 -30.41
N MET A 9 -13.14 -8.19 -29.11
CA MET A 9 -12.54 -9.13 -28.16
C MET A 9 -13.56 -10.25 -27.93
N GLN A 10 -13.29 -11.43 -28.50
CA GLN A 10 -14.07 -12.64 -28.30
C GLN A 10 -13.78 -13.21 -26.90
N ILE A 11 -14.79 -13.21 -26.03
CA ILE A 11 -14.75 -13.87 -24.72
C ILE A 11 -15.27 -15.30 -24.91
N SER A 12 -14.36 -16.27 -24.83
CA SER A 12 -14.66 -17.70 -24.87
C SER A 12 -15.11 -18.16 -23.48
N HIS A 13 -16.39 -18.50 -23.36
CA HIS A 13 -16.95 -19.18 -22.19
C HIS A 13 -16.59 -20.66 -22.23
N GLN A 14 -15.67 -21.11 -21.36
CA GLN A 14 -15.54 -22.53 -21.05
C GLN A 14 -16.52 -22.88 -19.93
N SER A 15 -17.55 -23.65 -20.29
CA SER A 15 -18.46 -24.31 -19.34
C SER A 15 -17.75 -25.50 -18.70
N ALA A 16 -17.50 -25.41 -17.39
CA ALA A 16 -17.10 -26.57 -16.59
C ALA A 16 -18.34 -27.39 -16.24
N VAL A 17 -18.44 -28.60 -16.81
CA VAL A 17 -19.44 -29.60 -16.45
C VAL A 17 -19.00 -30.25 -15.15
N PHE A 18 -19.67 -29.91 -14.05
CA PHE A 18 -19.45 -30.52 -12.74
C PHE A 18 -20.38 -31.74 -12.60
N LEU A 19 -19.80 -32.94 -12.67
CA LEU A 19 -20.50 -34.20 -12.44
C LEU A 19 -20.86 -34.34 -10.95
N LEU A 20 -22.16 -34.27 -10.66
CA LEU A 20 -22.73 -34.62 -9.35
C LEU A 20 -22.73 -36.15 -9.20
N ILE A 21 -21.79 -36.66 -8.40
CA ILE A 21 -21.83 -38.04 -7.90
C ILE A 21 -22.52 -37.99 -6.54
N TYR A 22 -23.74 -38.55 -6.47
CA TYR A 22 -24.49 -38.77 -5.22
C TYR A 22 -24.12 -40.15 -4.64
N PRO A 23 -23.57 -40.24 -3.40
CA PRO A 23 -23.64 -41.47 -2.64
C PRO A 23 -24.93 -41.53 -1.79
N THR A 24 -25.45 -42.75 -1.71
CA THR A 24 -26.70 -43.20 -1.07
C THR A 24 -26.76 -43.01 0.45
N PRO A 25 -27.97 -43.02 1.05
CA PRO A 25 -28.17 -42.81 2.47
C PRO A 25 -28.11 -44.13 3.25
N THR A 26 -27.18 -44.26 4.20
CA THR A 26 -27.28 -45.23 5.29
C THR A 26 -27.00 -44.56 6.62
N THR A 27 -28.06 -44.52 7.42
CA THR A 27 -28.16 -44.26 8.85
C THR A 27 -26.94 -44.67 9.68
N VAL A 28 -26.22 -43.70 10.23
CA VAL A 28 -25.56 -43.80 11.54
C VAL A 28 -25.73 -42.46 12.27
N THR A 29 -26.69 -42.44 13.18
CA THR A 29 -26.90 -41.40 14.18
C THR A 29 -25.91 -41.64 15.32
N MET A 30 -24.84 -40.86 15.46
CA MET A 30 -24.20 -40.60 16.77
C MET A 30 -23.12 -39.51 16.69
N LEU A 31 -23.35 -38.45 17.47
CA LEU A 31 -22.33 -37.60 18.13
C LEU A 31 -21.31 -36.86 17.25
N ILE A 32 -21.71 -35.73 16.67
CA ILE A 32 -20.82 -34.56 16.51
C ILE A 32 -21.54 -33.33 17.09
N ALA A 33 -21.66 -33.30 18.41
CA ALA A 33 -22.12 -32.15 19.20
C ALA A 33 -20.92 -31.35 19.74
N LEU A 34 -19.84 -31.24 18.96
CA LEU A 34 -18.56 -30.65 19.41
C LEU A 34 -17.89 -29.77 18.34
N ALA A 35 -18.66 -29.02 17.57
CA ALA A 35 -18.12 -28.00 16.66
C ALA A 35 -18.84 -26.64 16.74
N LEU A 36 -19.66 -26.44 17.76
CA LEU A 36 -20.00 -25.09 18.25
C LEU A 36 -18.87 -24.63 19.17
N VAL A 37 -17.65 -24.53 18.66
CA VAL A 37 -16.70 -23.60 19.26
C VAL A 37 -17.29 -22.25 18.87
N PRO A 38 -17.82 -21.45 19.83
CA PRO A 38 -18.12 -20.08 19.49
C PRO A 38 -16.82 -19.52 18.92
N LEU A 39 -16.87 -18.95 17.70
CA LEU A 39 -15.88 -17.95 17.31
C LEU A 39 -16.09 -16.75 18.25
N ALA A 40 -15.85 -16.97 19.54
CA ALA A 40 -15.77 -15.98 20.57
C ALA A 40 -14.65 -15.09 20.08
N LEU A 41 -15.09 -13.95 19.57
CA LEU A 41 -14.35 -12.74 19.33
C LEU A 41 -12.96 -12.87 19.97
N ALA A 42 -11.93 -13.06 19.15
CA ALA A 42 -10.58 -12.70 19.53
C ALA A 42 -10.48 -11.16 19.66
N CYS A 43 -11.48 -10.51 20.26
CA CYS A 43 -11.33 -9.30 21.03
C CYS A 43 -10.72 -9.75 22.36
N GLY A 44 -9.41 -10.01 22.36
CA GLY A 44 -8.66 -9.95 23.62
C GLY A 44 -8.99 -8.60 24.27
N PRO A 45 -9.19 -8.53 25.60
CA PRO A 45 -9.42 -7.26 26.26
C PRO A 45 -8.29 -6.32 25.88
N GLY A 46 -8.64 -5.16 25.30
CA GLY A 46 -7.64 -4.18 24.89
C GLY A 46 -6.77 -3.86 26.10
N THR A 47 -5.47 -4.10 25.99
CA THR A 47 -4.49 -3.82 27.03
C THR A 47 -3.71 -2.55 26.67
N GLY A 48 -3.21 -1.87 27.71
CA GLY A 48 -2.38 -0.68 27.58
C GLY A 48 -3.12 0.63 27.82
N THR A 49 -2.48 1.73 27.46
CA THR A 49 -2.99 3.08 27.65
C THR A 49 -4.07 3.39 26.60
N LEU A 50 -5.14 4.07 27.01
CA LEU A 50 -6.12 4.62 26.09
C LEU A 50 -5.55 5.89 25.43
N THR A 51 -5.55 5.94 24.10
CA THR A 51 -5.12 7.13 23.36
C THR A 51 -6.07 7.46 22.20
N MET A 52 -6.32 8.75 22.03
CA MET A 52 -7.05 9.31 20.88
C MET A 52 -6.11 9.72 19.75
N THR A 53 -4.82 9.83 20.04
CA THR A 53 -3.82 10.38 19.11
C THR A 53 -2.63 9.42 18.98
N PRO A 54 -2.82 8.22 18.42
CA PRO A 54 -1.71 7.31 18.18
C PRO A 54 -0.79 7.87 17.08
N THR A 55 0.50 7.54 17.18
CA THR A 55 1.50 7.82 16.16
C THR A 55 2.01 6.50 15.62
N MET A 56 1.90 6.30 14.30
CA MET A 56 2.48 5.15 13.62
C MET A 56 3.82 5.56 13.03
N LYS A 57 4.86 4.76 13.25
CA LYS A 57 6.22 4.99 12.71
C LYS A 57 6.57 3.88 11.73
N PHE A 58 7.19 4.21 10.60
CA PHE A 58 7.57 3.22 9.59
C PHE A 58 8.76 3.68 8.74
N THR A 59 9.47 2.70 8.22
CA THR A 59 10.52 2.86 7.22
C THR A 59 10.02 2.27 5.90
N TYR A 60 10.14 3.01 4.80
CA TYR A 60 9.53 2.58 3.53
C TYR A 60 10.23 3.12 2.28
N SER A 61 10.11 2.37 1.18
CA SER A 61 10.38 2.83 -0.17
C SER A 61 9.06 3.33 -0.80
N PRO A 62 9.01 4.58 -1.32
CA PRO A 62 7.78 5.16 -1.82
C PRO A 62 7.32 4.50 -3.13
N PRO A 63 6.02 4.38 -3.38
CA PRO A 63 5.51 4.01 -4.69
C PRO A 63 5.74 5.12 -5.71
N ARG A 64 5.76 4.77 -7.00
CA ARG A 64 5.88 5.73 -8.11
C ARG A 64 4.83 6.84 -8.01
N GLY A 65 3.61 6.50 -7.60
CA GLY A 65 2.51 7.44 -7.43
C GLY A 65 2.71 8.50 -6.35
N TRP A 66 3.66 8.29 -5.43
CA TRP A 66 4.04 9.27 -4.39
C TRP A 66 5.21 10.15 -4.81
N THR A 67 5.78 9.90 -5.98
CA THR A 67 6.85 10.73 -6.55
C THR A 67 6.32 11.68 -7.61
N TYR A 68 7.09 12.73 -7.90
CA TYR A 68 6.75 13.68 -8.93
C TYR A 68 7.90 13.97 -9.90
N ASN A 69 7.54 14.35 -11.12
CA ASN A 69 8.45 14.85 -12.12
C ASN A 69 7.77 15.97 -12.91
N THR A 70 8.32 17.18 -12.85
CA THR A 70 7.77 18.37 -13.52
C THR A 70 8.16 18.46 -15.00
N VAL A 71 9.12 17.64 -15.44
CA VAL A 71 9.50 17.51 -16.85
C VAL A 71 8.48 16.59 -17.55
N ALA A 72 8.22 16.81 -18.85
CA ALA A 72 7.28 16.02 -19.68
C ALA A 72 7.62 14.51 -19.83
N ASN A 73 8.52 14.00 -18.99
CA ASN A 73 9.07 12.66 -19.00
C ASN A 73 8.57 11.84 -17.79
N ALA A 74 7.50 12.28 -17.10
CA ALA A 74 6.91 11.52 -16.01
C ALA A 74 6.54 10.11 -16.51
N LYS A 75 7.07 9.07 -15.85
CA LYS A 75 6.88 7.68 -16.26
C LYS A 75 6.00 6.93 -15.28
N GLY A 76 5.24 5.96 -15.76
CA GLY A 76 4.72 4.86 -14.93
C GLY A 76 3.97 5.28 -13.66
N GLY A 77 3.04 6.24 -13.74
CA GLY A 77 2.16 6.62 -12.63
C GLY A 77 2.65 7.76 -11.73
N GLN A 78 3.80 8.38 -12.05
CA GLN A 78 4.28 9.58 -11.36
C GLN A 78 3.33 10.77 -11.52
N GLN A 79 3.34 11.66 -10.54
CA GLN A 79 2.60 12.91 -10.61
C GLN A 79 3.40 14.00 -11.34
N LEU A 80 2.69 14.94 -11.96
CA LEU A 80 3.30 16.04 -12.70
C LEU A 80 3.73 17.22 -11.81
N SER A 81 3.33 17.22 -10.54
CA SER A 81 3.73 18.23 -9.57
C SER A 81 3.85 17.66 -8.16
N LYS A 82 4.59 18.37 -7.32
CA LYS A 82 4.74 18.03 -5.90
C LYS A 82 3.39 18.04 -5.18
N GLU A 83 2.52 19.01 -5.47
CA GLU A 83 1.21 19.16 -4.85
C GLU A 83 0.28 18.01 -5.22
N ALA A 84 0.33 17.55 -6.47
CA ALA A 84 -0.43 16.37 -6.91
C ALA A 84 0.05 15.10 -6.21
N ALA A 85 1.37 14.90 -6.07
CA ALA A 85 1.94 13.79 -5.31
C ALA A 85 1.56 13.87 -3.82
N GLN A 86 1.61 15.05 -3.21
CA GLN A 86 1.20 15.21 -1.82
C GLN A 86 -0.28 14.89 -1.62
N LYS A 87 -1.16 15.33 -2.53
CA LYS A 87 -2.58 14.97 -2.48
C LYS A 87 -2.78 13.46 -2.59
N ARG A 88 -2.00 12.79 -3.44
CA ARG A 88 -2.05 11.34 -3.60
C ARG A 88 -1.62 10.61 -2.31
N ILE A 89 -0.49 11.00 -1.72
CA ILE A 89 -0.01 10.51 -0.42
C ILE A 89 -1.11 10.66 0.64
N ASN A 90 -1.67 11.86 0.76
CA ASN A 90 -2.70 12.14 1.76
C ASN A 90 -3.95 11.28 1.55
N SER A 91 -4.37 11.09 0.29
CA SER A 91 -5.52 10.26 -0.07
C SER A 91 -5.27 8.78 0.25
N ASP A 92 -4.16 8.23 -0.20
CA ASP A 92 -3.83 6.81 -0.03
C ASP A 92 -3.73 6.44 1.46
N ILE A 93 -3.11 7.31 2.27
CA ILE A 93 -2.97 7.08 3.72
C ILE A 93 -4.32 7.23 4.43
N GLN A 94 -5.09 8.28 4.11
CA GLN A 94 -6.42 8.44 4.71
C GLN A 94 -7.33 7.27 4.38
N GLU A 95 -7.30 6.76 3.15
CA GLU A 95 -8.06 5.59 2.73
C GLU A 95 -7.62 4.33 3.48
N ALA A 96 -6.31 4.08 3.57
CA ALA A 96 -5.76 2.94 4.31
C ALA A 96 -6.15 2.97 5.80
N VAL A 97 -6.06 4.15 6.44
CA VAL A 97 -6.49 4.33 7.84
C VAL A 97 -7.99 4.12 7.99
N ASN A 98 -8.82 4.69 7.11
CA ASN A 98 -10.26 4.51 7.17
C ASN A 98 -10.66 3.04 6.99
N LYS A 99 -10.03 2.34 6.04
CA LYS A 99 -10.24 0.92 5.77
C LYS A 99 -9.86 0.07 6.98
N ALA A 100 -8.73 0.37 7.62
CA ALA A 100 -8.29 -0.32 8.83
C ALA A 100 -9.21 -0.02 10.02
N VAL A 101 -9.53 1.24 10.31
CA VAL A 101 -10.44 1.59 11.42
C VAL A 101 -11.81 0.93 11.25
N ALA A 102 -12.36 0.96 10.03
CA ALA A 102 -13.66 0.35 9.73
C ALA A 102 -13.66 -1.18 9.87
N SER A 103 -12.56 -1.86 9.54
CA SER A 103 -12.50 -3.33 9.64
C SER A 103 -12.53 -3.83 11.09
N PHE A 104 -12.08 -3.01 12.05
CA PHE A 104 -12.20 -3.27 13.48
C PHE A 104 -13.55 -2.79 14.06
N GLY A 105 -14.49 -2.36 13.23
CA GLY A 105 -15.84 -1.96 13.65
C GLY A 105 -15.96 -0.56 14.24
N TYR A 106 -14.92 0.27 14.12
CA TYR A 106 -14.94 1.65 14.61
C TYR A 106 -15.44 2.61 13.52
N SER A 107 -16.05 3.71 13.95
CA SER A 107 -16.48 4.78 13.04
C SER A 107 -15.27 5.53 12.48
N THR A 108 -15.27 5.74 11.16
CA THR A 108 -14.29 6.59 10.47
C THR A 108 -14.64 8.08 10.52
N SER A 109 -15.86 8.42 10.94
CA SER A 109 -16.33 9.80 11.04
C SER A 109 -15.53 10.56 12.10
N GLY A 110 -14.84 11.62 11.71
CA GLY A 110 -14.00 12.42 12.61
C GLY A 110 -12.57 11.92 12.78
N VAL A 111 -12.18 10.84 12.08
CA VAL A 111 -10.78 10.41 12.02
C VAL A 111 -10.00 11.38 11.12
N ILE A 112 -9.01 12.05 11.69
CA ILE A 112 -8.11 12.96 10.98
C ILE A 112 -6.73 12.32 10.90
N VAL A 113 -6.18 12.24 9.68
CA VAL A 113 -4.84 11.71 9.43
C VAL A 113 -3.91 12.84 9.05
N LYS A 114 -2.76 12.91 9.71
CA LYS A 114 -1.70 13.90 9.46
C LYS A 114 -0.40 13.17 9.09
N PRO A 115 -0.11 13.00 7.79
CA PRO A 115 1.12 12.38 7.31
C PRO A 115 2.27 13.40 7.17
N ASP A 116 2.37 14.39 8.08
CA ASP A 116 3.18 15.61 7.90
C ASP A 116 4.69 15.35 7.71
N THR A 117 5.17 14.18 8.08
CA THR A 117 6.59 13.79 7.91
C THR A 117 6.89 13.11 6.57
N ILE A 118 5.83 12.78 5.81
CA ILE A 118 5.90 12.12 4.51
C ILE A 118 5.76 13.15 3.41
N THR A 119 6.83 13.30 2.64
CA THR A 119 6.91 14.25 1.54
C THR A 119 7.14 13.54 0.21
N PRO A 120 6.57 14.02 -0.91
CA PRO A 120 6.89 13.53 -2.23
C PRO A 120 8.36 13.70 -2.59
N ASP A 121 8.93 12.69 -3.22
CA ASP A 121 10.28 12.76 -3.78
C ASP A 121 10.25 13.25 -5.23
N PRO A 122 11.12 14.20 -5.62
CA PRO A 122 11.37 14.48 -7.03
C PRO A 122 12.12 13.29 -7.62
N ALA A 123 11.53 12.61 -8.61
CA ALA A 123 12.15 11.42 -9.18
C ALA A 123 12.17 11.44 -10.71
N ALA A 124 13.37 11.42 -11.30
CA ALA A 124 13.54 10.99 -12.67
C ALA A 124 13.68 9.46 -12.68
N LEU A 125 12.65 8.75 -13.17
CA LEU A 125 12.67 7.29 -13.19
C LEU A 125 13.42 6.74 -14.40
N VAL A 126 14.27 5.74 -14.16
CA VAL A 126 14.78 4.82 -15.19
C VAL A 126 14.18 3.44 -15.05
N ASP A 127 14.13 2.73 -16.17
CA ASP A 127 13.46 1.44 -16.27
C ASP A 127 14.30 0.30 -15.67
N THR A 128 15.64 0.42 -15.68
CA THR A 128 16.54 -0.56 -15.07
C THR A 128 17.70 0.08 -14.33
N SER A 129 18.29 -0.64 -13.36
CA SER A 129 19.52 -0.20 -12.69
C SER A 129 20.73 -0.11 -13.63
N ALA A 130 20.74 -0.86 -14.73
CA ALA A 130 21.75 -0.74 -15.78
C ALA A 130 21.67 0.59 -16.53
N ASP A 131 20.54 1.29 -16.46
CA ASP A 131 20.40 2.64 -17.01
C ASP A 131 20.96 3.72 -16.08
N CYS A 132 21.37 3.36 -14.86
CA CYS A 132 22.07 4.29 -13.98
C CYS A 132 23.45 4.70 -14.50
N ASP A 133 24.11 3.83 -15.26
CA ASP A 133 25.42 4.11 -15.89
C ASP A 133 25.31 5.03 -17.12
N LYS A 134 24.09 5.37 -17.54
CA LYS A 134 23.86 6.25 -18.70
C LYS A 134 23.71 7.69 -18.23
N PRO A 135 24.53 8.61 -18.77
CA PRO A 135 24.29 10.04 -18.81
C PRO A 135 22.82 10.51 -18.82
N PRO A 136 22.19 11.11 -17.80
CA PRO A 136 21.41 12.29 -18.18
C PRO A 136 22.29 13.47 -18.59
N VAL A 137 21.78 14.18 -19.59
CA VAL A 137 22.46 15.26 -20.32
C VAL A 137 22.68 16.52 -19.45
N VAL A 138 22.18 16.57 -18.20
CA VAL A 138 22.19 17.80 -17.38
C VAL A 138 22.41 17.49 -15.89
N GLU A 139 23.60 17.77 -15.35
CA GLU A 139 23.93 17.67 -13.92
C GLU A 139 23.35 18.84 -13.08
N PRO A 140 23.13 18.67 -11.75
CA PRO A 140 23.07 17.41 -10.99
C PRO A 140 21.66 16.80 -11.04
N TYR A 141 21.57 15.49 -11.14
CA TYR A 141 20.29 14.78 -11.09
C TYR A 141 20.43 13.48 -10.28
N THR A 142 19.40 13.17 -9.50
CA THR A 142 19.22 11.85 -8.89
C THR A 142 18.25 11.08 -9.76
N VAL A 143 18.70 9.93 -10.27
CA VAL A 143 17.83 9.00 -10.99
C VAL A 143 17.37 7.93 -10.01
N TYR A 144 16.16 7.45 -10.20
CA TYR A 144 15.56 6.44 -9.35
C TYR A 144 15.19 5.21 -10.18
N VAL A 145 15.47 4.03 -9.63
CA VAL A 145 15.04 2.75 -10.21
C VAL A 145 13.79 2.32 -9.48
N ALA A 146 12.74 2.02 -10.25
CA ALA A 146 11.48 1.59 -9.67
C ALA A 146 11.19 0.12 -10.01
N ASN A 147 11.19 -0.73 -8.99
CA ASN A 147 10.85 -2.15 -9.08
C ASN A 147 9.45 -2.40 -8.49
N ASP A 148 8.60 -3.11 -9.24
CA ASP A 148 7.23 -3.48 -8.84
C ASP A 148 6.43 -2.32 -8.22
N GLN A 149 6.33 -1.21 -8.95
CA GLN A 149 5.62 0.03 -8.54
C GLN A 149 6.28 0.86 -7.42
N ALA A 150 7.36 0.41 -6.80
CA ALA A 150 8.07 1.17 -5.75
C ALA A 150 9.45 1.65 -6.21
N VAL A 151 9.85 2.83 -5.76
CA VAL A 151 11.20 3.37 -5.96
C VAL A 151 12.13 2.73 -4.93
N THR A 152 12.89 1.73 -5.36
CA THR A 152 13.70 0.90 -4.46
C THR A 152 15.15 1.34 -4.39
N ASP A 153 15.64 2.03 -5.43
CA ASP A 153 17.05 2.41 -5.52
C ASP A 153 17.21 3.82 -6.08
N ALA A 154 18.27 4.50 -5.66
CA ALA A 154 18.69 5.80 -6.14
C ALA A 154 20.09 5.69 -6.75
N CYS A 155 20.32 6.47 -7.79
CA CYS A 155 21.57 6.59 -8.52
C CYS A 155 21.99 8.07 -8.48
N VAL A 156 23.11 8.34 -7.82
CA VAL A 156 23.63 9.70 -7.58
C VAL A 156 24.84 9.93 -8.48
N VAL A 157 24.72 10.85 -9.42
CA VAL A 157 25.81 11.25 -10.33
C VAL A 157 26.70 12.29 -9.64
N PRO A 158 28.04 12.27 -9.79
CA PRO A 158 28.86 11.56 -10.80
C PRO A 158 29.21 10.11 -10.47
N ILE A 159 28.77 9.59 -9.32
CA ILE A 159 29.05 8.21 -8.89
C ILE A 159 27.96 7.28 -9.47
N ALA A 160 27.77 7.35 -10.79
CA ALA A 160 26.71 6.67 -11.51
C ALA A 160 26.86 5.12 -11.55
N ASN A 161 27.92 4.57 -10.97
CA ASN A 161 28.31 3.16 -11.18
C ASN A 161 27.58 2.17 -10.25
N LYS A 162 26.71 2.62 -9.35
CA LYS A 162 25.99 1.71 -8.45
C LYS A 162 24.68 2.30 -7.92
N ALA A 163 23.58 1.63 -8.21
CA ALA A 163 22.30 1.86 -7.55
C ALA A 163 22.43 1.54 -6.05
N THR A 164 22.02 2.47 -5.20
CA THR A 164 21.97 2.29 -3.74
C THR A 164 20.51 2.18 -3.27
N PRO A 165 20.20 1.33 -2.28
CA PRO A 165 18.85 1.24 -1.74
C PRO A 165 18.30 2.60 -1.32
N PHE A 166 17.06 2.89 -1.73
CA PHE A 166 16.35 4.12 -1.42
C PHE A 166 15.12 3.83 -0.58
N TYR A 167 15.08 4.44 0.59
CA TYR A 167 13.97 4.37 1.52
C TYR A 167 14.03 5.54 2.50
N HIS A 168 12.88 5.89 3.05
CA HIS A 168 12.73 6.87 4.12
C HIS A 168 12.70 6.14 5.44
N GLU A 169 13.54 6.56 6.38
CA GLU A 169 13.54 6.06 7.75
C GLU A 169 12.66 6.92 8.65
N ASP A 170 12.09 6.27 9.67
CA ASP A 170 11.51 6.93 10.83
C ASP A 170 10.39 7.94 10.52
N LYS A 171 9.64 7.71 9.43
CA LYS A 171 8.50 8.54 9.07
C LYS A 171 7.30 8.18 9.93
N THR A 172 6.51 9.19 10.24
CA THR A 172 5.37 9.07 11.14
C THR A 172 4.06 9.56 10.51
N ILE A 173 2.98 8.86 10.85
CA ILE A 173 1.60 9.29 10.62
C ILE A 173 0.97 9.51 11.99
N LEU A 174 0.50 10.73 12.24
CA LEU A 174 -0.31 11.05 13.41
C LEU A 174 -1.78 10.86 13.04
N ILE A 175 -2.50 10.05 13.79
CA ILE A 175 -3.94 9.87 13.63
C ILE A 175 -4.62 10.54 14.81
N THR A 176 -5.73 11.22 14.58
CA THR A 176 -6.62 11.72 15.63
C THR A 176 -7.96 11.03 15.47
N SER A 177 -8.37 10.29 16.48
CA SER A 177 -9.63 9.56 16.54
C SER A 177 -10.63 10.30 17.45
N PRO A 178 -11.94 10.30 17.14
CA PRO A 178 -12.96 10.82 18.03
C PRO A 178 -13.13 9.96 19.31
N ILE A 179 -12.63 8.73 19.31
CA ILE A 179 -12.76 7.77 20.42
C ILE A 179 -11.36 7.29 20.80
N ALA A 180 -11.07 7.26 22.11
CA ALA A 180 -9.85 6.69 22.64
C ALA A 180 -9.89 5.17 22.53
N LEU A 181 -8.86 4.56 21.96
CA LEU A 181 -8.70 3.11 21.89
C LEU A 181 -7.46 2.67 22.67
N TYR A 182 -7.44 1.41 23.08
CA TYR A 182 -6.26 0.80 23.70
C TYR A 182 -5.11 0.72 22.70
N THR A 183 -3.87 0.86 23.16
CA THR A 183 -2.66 0.75 22.33
C THR A 183 -2.63 -0.52 21.48
N SER A 184 -3.02 -1.66 22.06
CA SER A 184 -3.10 -2.96 21.34
C SER A 184 -4.06 -2.94 20.14
N ASN A 185 -5.15 -2.18 20.22
CA ASN A 185 -6.06 -1.99 19.08
C ASN A 185 -5.40 -1.13 18.00
N TRP A 186 -4.67 -0.08 18.41
CA TRP A 186 -3.94 0.78 17.49
C TRP A 186 -2.80 0.06 16.77
N GLU A 187 -2.10 -0.85 17.45
CA GLU A 187 -1.09 -1.73 16.84
C GLU A 187 -1.74 -2.61 15.76
N SER A 188 -2.88 -3.23 16.07
CA SER A 188 -3.61 -4.06 15.09
C SER A 188 -4.11 -3.24 13.88
N ILE A 189 -4.59 -2.02 14.12
CA ILE A 189 -4.96 -1.07 13.06
C ILE A 189 -3.73 -0.71 12.23
N ALA A 190 -2.58 -0.44 12.86
CA ALA A 190 -1.34 -0.10 12.16
C ALA A 190 -0.91 -1.21 11.21
N GLN A 191 -0.97 -2.48 11.65
CA GLN A 191 -0.66 -3.62 10.78
C GLN A 191 -1.55 -3.66 9.54
N MET A 192 -2.84 -3.35 9.69
CA MET A 192 -3.77 -3.31 8.56
C MET A 192 -3.55 -2.10 7.64
N VAL A 193 -3.19 -0.95 8.20
CA VAL A 193 -2.77 0.23 7.40
C VAL A 193 -1.56 -0.12 6.54
N TRP A 194 -0.56 -0.80 7.11
CA TRP A 194 0.63 -1.22 6.38
C TRP A 194 0.29 -2.20 5.26
N ALA A 195 -0.56 -3.18 5.54
CA ALA A 195 -1.02 -4.13 4.53
C ALA A 195 -1.76 -3.45 3.39
N SER A 196 -2.67 -2.50 3.70
CA SER A 196 -3.41 -1.74 2.69
C SER A 196 -2.51 -0.83 1.87
N LEU A 197 -1.60 -0.08 2.49
CA LEU A 197 -0.64 0.76 1.77
C LEU A 197 0.28 -0.06 0.85
N SER A 198 0.68 -1.25 1.28
CA SER A 198 1.50 -2.14 0.46
C SER A 198 0.73 -2.68 -0.75
N ALA A 199 -0.50 -3.12 -0.54
CA ALA A 199 -1.32 -3.74 -1.59
C ALA A 199 -1.93 -2.72 -2.56
N ASP A 200 -2.46 -1.61 -2.04
CA ASP A 200 -3.29 -0.68 -2.80
C ASP A 200 -2.46 0.48 -3.37
N ALA A 201 -1.48 0.99 -2.61
CA ALA A 201 -0.63 2.10 -3.03
C ALA A 201 0.74 1.64 -3.56
N GLY A 202 1.15 0.40 -3.32
CA GLY A 202 2.46 -0.13 -3.73
C GLY A 202 3.62 0.31 -2.84
N VAL A 203 3.35 0.74 -1.61
CA VAL A 203 4.38 1.12 -0.63
C VAL A 203 5.17 -0.13 -0.23
N ARG A 204 6.51 -0.03 -0.15
CA ARG A 204 7.34 -1.14 0.32
C ARG A 204 7.95 -0.83 1.67
N PHE A 205 7.41 -1.42 2.73
CA PHE A 205 7.93 -1.25 4.09
C PHE A 205 9.24 -2.03 4.31
N LYS A 206 10.08 -1.52 5.22
CA LYS A 206 11.34 -2.12 5.65
C LYS A 206 11.30 -2.31 7.16
N GLY A 207 11.48 -3.56 7.60
CA GLY A 207 11.50 -3.93 9.01
C GLY A 207 10.14 -4.34 9.58
N PRO A 208 10.13 -4.90 10.81
CA PRO A 208 8.91 -5.24 11.53
C PRO A 208 8.15 -4.00 12.00
N ILE A 209 6.86 -4.19 12.27
CA ILE A 209 5.91 -3.21 12.85
C ILE A 209 6.18 -3.06 14.34
#